data_AF-A0A959FNG9-F1
#
_entry.id   AF-A0A959FNG9-F1
#
_cell.length_a   1.000
_cell.length_b   1.000
_cell.length_c   1.000
_cell.angle_alpha   90.00
_cell.angle_beta   90.00
_cell.angle_gamma   90.00
#
_symmetry.space_group_name_H-M   'P 1'
#
loop_
_entity.id
_entity.type
_entity.pdbx_description
1 polymer ?
#
loop_
_entity_poly.entity_id
_entity_poly.type
_entity_poly.pdbx_seq_one_letter_code
_entity_poly.pdbx_strand_id
1 'polypeptide(L)'
;MSNDRLKSILHDIHSLTLVKLEKFRADDNPDVTALDTLETRVKTAFDQFTRPEQWVNVIAFNEDEVLELFLALEDVEPPDLDKFQDEVGNCITFVEMLFADATPIDGAATKGGTQNPWNLKALEALRNIQFKIVGRINFFRGQGIDVVQDPAYQDIRAELDPAWDAYRTGLENDTLTADNTDVILLNKFAEAIAASTAVPAFYELLRKLTRYLEKRTQTA
;
A
#
# COMPACT_ATOMS: atom_id res chain seq x y z
N MET A 1 3.49 4.74 -17.96
CA MET A 1 3.48 4.24 -16.58
C MET A 1 4.90 3.84 -16.22
N SER A 2 5.39 4.23 -15.04
CA SER A 2 6.70 3.80 -14.55
C SER A 2 6.50 2.60 -13.63
N ASN A 3 7.35 1.57 -13.75
CA ASN A 3 7.32 0.39 -12.89
C ASN A 3 7.84 0.67 -11.46
N ASP A 4 8.09 1.94 -11.10
CA ASP A 4 8.70 2.33 -9.81
C ASP A 4 7.88 1.87 -8.60
N ARG A 5 6.54 1.87 -8.69
CA ARG A 5 5.69 1.37 -7.62
C ARG A 5 5.84 -0.14 -7.42
N LEU A 6 5.84 -0.90 -8.52
CA LEU A 6 6.06 -2.33 -8.47
C LEU A 6 7.47 -2.66 -7.93
N LYS A 7 8.49 -1.93 -8.36
CA LYS A 7 9.87 -2.07 -7.81
C LYS A 7 9.91 -1.90 -6.29
N SER A 8 9.20 -0.91 -5.76
CA SER A 8 9.08 -0.70 -4.31
C SER A 8 8.40 -1.88 -3.62
N ILE A 9 7.28 -2.36 -4.18
CA ILE A 9 6.54 -3.51 -3.63
C ILE A 9 7.40 -4.77 -3.62
N LEU A 10 8.10 -5.06 -4.73
CA LEU A 10 8.99 -6.22 -4.80
C LEU A 10 10.14 -6.13 -3.80
N HIS A 11 10.70 -4.93 -3.62
CA HIS A 11 11.71 -4.69 -2.61
C HIS A 11 11.18 -4.96 -1.18
N ASP A 12 9.97 -4.53 -0.89
CA ASP A 12 9.34 -4.69 0.42
C ASP A 12 8.99 -6.16 0.71
N ILE A 13 8.47 -6.91 -0.28
CA ILE A 13 8.18 -8.36 -0.15
C ILE A 13 9.49 -9.13 0.09
N HIS A 14 10.54 -8.79 -0.66
CA HIS A 14 11.86 -9.40 -0.50
C HIS A 14 12.42 -9.15 0.90
N SER A 15 12.36 -7.91 1.37
CA SER A 15 12.85 -7.53 2.69
C SER A 15 12.11 -8.25 3.81
N LEU A 16 10.77 -8.32 3.73
CA LEU A 16 9.95 -9.03 4.71
C LEU A 16 10.28 -10.53 4.74
N THR A 17 10.45 -11.15 3.57
CA THR A 17 10.81 -12.57 3.46
C THR A 17 12.16 -12.87 4.11
N LEU A 18 13.16 -11.98 3.93
CA LEU A 18 14.49 -12.13 4.55
C LEU A 18 14.42 -11.99 6.08
N VAL A 19 13.66 -11.01 6.59
CA VAL A 19 13.45 -10.82 8.03
C VAL A 19 12.79 -12.06 8.65
N LYS A 20 11.78 -12.64 7.98
CA LYS A 20 11.13 -13.87 8.44
C LYS A 20 12.06 -15.09 8.37
N LEU A 21 12.88 -15.22 7.33
CA LEU A 21 13.91 -16.26 7.25
C LEU A 21 14.88 -16.21 8.44
N GLU A 22 15.37 -15.02 8.81
CA GLU A 22 16.22 -14.85 9.99
C GLU A 22 15.50 -15.26 11.28
N LYS A 23 14.21 -14.91 11.40
CA LYS A 23 13.38 -15.29 12.55
C LYS A 23 13.21 -16.81 12.68
N PHE A 24 12.94 -17.51 11.57
CA PHE A 24 12.86 -18.97 11.55
C PHE A 24 14.20 -19.66 11.80
N ARG A 25 15.32 -19.07 11.39
CA ARG A 25 16.67 -19.57 11.71
C ARG A 25 17.01 -19.43 13.20
N ALA A 26 16.40 -18.48 13.89
CA ALA A 26 16.59 -18.24 15.31
C ALA A 26 15.67 -19.08 16.21
N ASP A 27 14.82 -19.94 15.64
CA ASP A 27 13.97 -20.87 16.38
C ASP A 27 14.81 -21.91 17.18
N ASP A 28 14.19 -22.56 18.17
CA ASP A 28 14.88 -23.50 19.06
C ASP A 28 15.37 -24.77 18.35
N ASN A 29 14.74 -25.16 17.23
CA ASN A 29 15.16 -26.32 16.44
C ASN A 29 14.93 -26.10 14.92
N PRO A 30 15.73 -25.25 14.27
CA PRO A 30 15.49 -24.86 12.89
C PRO A 30 15.87 -25.97 11.92
N ASP A 31 15.03 -26.20 10.91
CA ASP A 31 15.43 -26.97 9.72
C ASP A 31 16.25 -26.06 8.78
N VAL A 32 17.55 -25.99 9.08
CA VAL A 32 18.50 -25.11 8.36
C VAL A 32 18.57 -25.47 6.87
N THR A 33 18.43 -26.75 6.51
CA THR A 33 18.53 -27.17 5.10
C THR A 33 17.32 -26.70 4.29
N ALA A 34 16.11 -26.80 4.87
CA ALA A 34 14.91 -26.27 4.26
C ALA A 34 14.96 -24.74 4.13
N LEU A 35 15.44 -24.03 5.17
CA LEU A 35 15.59 -22.57 5.16
C LEU A 35 16.64 -22.09 4.16
N ASP A 36 17.79 -22.75 4.03
CA ASP A 36 18.82 -22.45 3.02
C ASP A 36 18.29 -22.65 1.60
N THR A 37 17.50 -23.72 1.39
CA THR A 37 16.84 -24.00 0.11
C THR A 37 15.83 -22.90 -0.22
N LEU A 38 15.02 -22.49 0.76
CA LEU A 38 14.03 -21.43 0.59
C LEU A 38 14.69 -20.07 0.31
N GLU A 39 15.75 -19.71 1.04
CA GLU A 39 16.51 -18.47 0.81
C GLU A 39 17.13 -18.44 -0.60
N THR A 40 17.66 -19.57 -1.07
CA THR A 40 18.19 -19.69 -2.44
C THR A 40 17.09 -19.48 -3.48
N ARG A 41 15.89 -20.05 -3.25
CA ARG A 41 14.72 -19.84 -4.12
C ARG A 41 14.28 -18.39 -4.14
N VAL A 42 14.18 -17.74 -2.98
CA VAL A 42 13.85 -16.31 -2.85
C VAL A 42 14.87 -15.45 -3.60
N LYS A 43 16.17 -15.62 -3.34
CA LYS A 43 17.22 -14.87 -4.05
C LYS A 43 17.15 -15.06 -5.55
N THR A 44 17.02 -16.30 -6.01
CA THR A 44 16.90 -16.59 -7.46
C THR A 44 15.67 -15.92 -8.06
N ALA A 45 14.54 -15.99 -7.36
CA ALA A 45 13.30 -15.37 -7.77
C ALA A 45 13.43 -13.84 -7.79
N PHE A 46 14.12 -13.19 -6.86
CA PHE A 46 14.25 -11.74 -6.84
C PHE A 46 15.39 -11.18 -7.72
N ASP A 47 16.46 -11.95 -7.95
CA ASP A 47 17.61 -11.56 -8.79
C ASP A 47 17.21 -11.30 -10.24
N GLN A 48 16.26 -12.06 -10.77
CA GLN A 48 15.71 -11.83 -12.10
C GLN A 48 15.10 -10.42 -12.26
N PHE A 49 14.66 -9.76 -11.19
CA PHE A 49 14.05 -8.42 -11.23
C PHE A 49 15.06 -7.28 -11.06
N THR A 50 16.33 -7.58 -10.77
CA THR A 50 17.40 -6.58 -10.82
C THR A 50 17.83 -6.26 -12.26
N ARG A 51 17.38 -7.10 -13.21
CA ARG A 51 17.75 -7.04 -14.63
C ARG A 51 16.99 -5.92 -15.35
N PRO A 52 17.68 -4.92 -15.95
CA PRO A 52 17.05 -3.81 -16.63
C PRO A 52 16.05 -4.22 -17.73
N GLU A 53 16.32 -5.33 -18.43
CA GLU A 53 15.52 -5.85 -19.52
C GLU A 53 14.11 -6.31 -19.11
N GLN A 54 13.88 -6.62 -17.83
CA GLN A 54 12.54 -6.99 -17.34
C GLN A 54 11.61 -5.78 -17.17
N TRP A 55 12.18 -4.57 -17.14
CA TRP A 55 11.45 -3.33 -16.86
C TRP A 55 11.06 -2.54 -18.11
N VAL A 56 11.31 -3.11 -19.29
CA VAL A 56 10.97 -2.48 -20.58
C VAL A 56 9.48 -2.55 -20.89
N ASN A 57 8.73 -3.40 -20.18
CA ASN A 57 7.29 -3.55 -20.29
C ASN A 57 6.58 -2.91 -19.09
N VAL A 58 5.41 -2.32 -19.30
CA VAL A 58 4.56 -1.88 -18.18
C VAL A 58 3.90 -3.12 -17.57
N ILE A 59 4.03 -3.27 -16.26
CA ILE A 59 3.47 -4.40 -15.53
C ILE A 59 2.28 -3.92 -14.72
N ALA A 60 1.11 -4.46 -15.06
CA ALA A 60 -0.10 -4.27 -14.28
C ALA A 60 -0.10 -5.27 -13.11
N PHE A 61 -0.56 -4.84 -11.94
CA PHE A 61 -0.70 -5.69 -10.77
C PHE A 61 -1.90 -5.23 -9.95
N ASN A 62 -2.48 -6.16 -9.18
CA ASN A 62 -3.57 -5.89 -8.27
C ASN A 62 -3.01 -5.52 -6.89
N GLU A 63 -3.28 -4.31 -6.40
CA GLU A 63 -2.80 -3.84 -5.11
C GLU A 63 -3.42 -4.59 -3.92
N ASP A 64 -4.63 -5.13 -4.08
CA ASP A 64 -5.30 -5.91 -3.04
C ASP A 64 -4.64 -7.30 -2.90
N GLU A 65 -4.27 -7.94 -4.01
CA GLU A 65 -3.53 -9.21 -4.01
C GLU A 65 -2.13 -9.04 -3.38
N VAL A 66 -1.45 -7.92 -3.66
CA VAL A 66 -0.17 -7.58 -3.00
C VAL A 66 -0.36 -7.47 -1.49
N LEU A 67 -1.39 -6.75 -1.04
CA LEU A 67 -1.65 -6.56 0.39
C LEU A 67 -1.99 -7.89 1.09
N GLU A 68 -2.77 -8.75 0.45
CA GLU A 68 -3.09 -10.09 0.95
C GLU A 68 -1.82 -10.95 1.12
N LEU A 69 -0.87 -10.87 0.18
CA LEU A 69 0.42 -11.56 0.28
C LEU A 69 1.27 -11.05 1.44
N PHE A 70 1.31 -9.74 1.67
CA PHE A 70 2.01 -9.15 2.81
C PHE A 70 1.44 -9.63 4.14
N LEU A 71 0.12 -9.63 4.27
CA LEU A 71 -0.57 -10.07 5.47
C LEU A 71 -0.37 -11.57 5.72
N ALA A 72 -0.49 -12.39 4.67
CA ALA A 72 -0.29 -13.83 4.76
C ALA A 72 1.13 -14.17 5.23
N LEU A 73 2.16 -13.51 4.68
CA LEU A 73 3.56 -13.72 5.05
C LEU A 73 3.88 -13.20 6.46
N GLU A 74 3.29 -12.09 6.88
CA GLU A 74 3.45 -11.53 8.22
C GLU A 74 2.79 -12.39 9.31
N ASP A 75 1.68 -13.06 8.98
CA ASP A 75 0.95 -13.94 9.92
C ASP A 75 1.63 -15.30 10.14
N VAL A 76 2.73 -15.61 9.45
CA VAL A 76 3.48 -16.85 9.67
C VAL A 76 4.59 -16.64 10.69
N GLU A 77 4.63 -17.53 11.69
CA GLU A 77 5.57 -17.48 12.80
C GLU A 77 6.17 -18.87 13.08
N PRO A 78 7.39 -18.96 13.64
CA PRO A 78 7.95 -20.23 14.07
C PRO A 78 7.04 -20.92 15.12
N PRO A 79 6.94 -22.26 15.12
CA PRO A 79 7.72 -23.19 14.31
C PRO A 79 7.06 -23.60 12.98
N ASP A 80 6.05 -22.88 12.47
CA ASP A 80 5.23 -23.30 11.31
C ASP A 80 5.97 -23.14 9.96
N LEU A 81 7.04 -23.92 9.77
CA LEU A 81 7.93 -23.82 8.62
C LEU A 81 7.25 -24.22 7.30
N ASP A 82 6.35 -25.20 7.34
CA ASP A 82 5.60 -25.63 6.15
C ASP A 82 4.71 -24.49 5.63
N LYS A 83 3.99 -23.81 6.53
CA LYS A 83 3.19 -22.63 6.20
C LYS A 83 4.06 -21.50 5.66
N PHE A 84 5.25 -21.30 6.23
CA PHE A 84 6.17 -20.26 5.75
C PHE A 84 6.67 -20.55 4.34
N GLN A 85 6.98 -21.82 4.04
CA GLN A 85 7.35 -22.25 2.70
C GLN A 85 6.20 -22.04 1.69
N ASP A 86 4.97 -22.32 2.09
CA ASP A 86 3.78 -22.12 1.25
C ASP A 86 3.57 -20.63 0.95
N GLU A 87 3.61 -19.75 1.94
CA GLU A 87 3.38 -18.31 1.72
C GLU A 87 4.52 -17.63 0.96
N VAL A 88 5.77 -18.04 1.20
CA VAL A 88 6.90 -17.60 0.36
C VAL A 88 6.75 -18.13 -1.07
N GLY A 89 6.26 -19.37 -1.23
CA GLY A 89 5.90 -19.93 -2.53
C GLY A 89 4.85 -19.10 -3.26
N ASN A 90 3.77 -18.73 -2.57
CA ASN A 90 2.72 -17.86 -3.10
C ASN A 90 3.27 -16.49 -3.53
N CYS A 91 4.15 -15.89 -2.71
CA CYS A 91 4.84 -14.65 -3.07
C CYS A 91 5.66 -14.82 -4.34
N ILE A 92 6.47 -15.88 -4.45
CA ILE A 92 7.29 -16.15 -5.64
C ILE A 92 6.40 -16.33 -6.87
N THR A 93 5.34 -17.15 -6.78
CA THR A 93 4.41 -17.39 -7.89
C THR A 93 3.69 -16.12 -8.33
N PHE A 94 3.22 -15.30 -7.39
CA PHE A 94 2.63 -14.00 -7.70
C PHE A 94 3.62 -13.14 -8.49
N VAL A 95 4.85 -13.04 -8.00
CA VAL A 95 5.86 -12.21 -8.65
C VAL A 95 6.24 -12.78 -10.04
N GLU A 96 6.31 -14.09 -10.21
CA GLU A 96 6.54 -14.73 -11.52
C GLU A 96 5.38 -14.47 -12.50
N MET A 97 4.13 -14.51 -12.03
CA MET A 97 2.94 -14.22 -12.85
C MET A 97 2.92 -12.79 -13.38
N LEU A 98 3.34 -11.82 -12.56
CA LEU A 98 3.38 -10.41 -12.97
C LEU A 98 4.19 -10.16 -14.24
N PHE A 99 5.26 -10.93 -14.46
CA PHE A 99 6.12 -10.79 -15.64
C PHE A 99 5.73 -11.73 -16.78
N ALA A 100 5.02 -12.82 -16.50
CA ALA A 100 4.47 -13.70 -17.53
C ALA A 100 3.37 -13.02 -18.35
N ASP A 101 2.59 -12.15 -17.72
CA ASP A 101 1.51 -11.38 -18.36
C ASP A 101 1.94 -9.98 -18.84
N ALA A 102 3.26 -9.71 -18.87
CA ALA A 102 3.81 -8.43 -19.29
C ALA A 102 3.58 -8.20 -20.80
N THR A 103 2.86 -7.13 -21.14
CA THR A 103 2.58 -6.80 -22.55
C THR A 103 3.75 -6.00 -23.15
N PRO A 104 4.25 -6.33 -24.36
CA PRO A 104 5.32 -5.59 -25.02
C PRO A 104 4.94 -4.13 -25.30
N ILE A 105 5.86 -3.19 -25.06
CA ILE A 105 5.69 -1.79 -25.49
C ILE A 105 6.11 -1.66 -26.96
N ASP A 106 5.14 -1.41 -27.84
CA ASP A 106 5.40 -1.02 -29.23
C ASP A 106 5.34 0.51 -29.38
N GLY A 107 6.40 1.09 -29.94
CA GLY A 107 6.40 2.40 -30.59
C GLY A 107 6.34 3.65 -29.71
N ALA A 108 7.49 4.32 -29.58
CA ALA A 108 7.57 5.69 -29.08
C ALA A 108 6.79 6.67 -29.96
N ALA A 109 5.85 7.40 -29.37
CA ALA A 109 5.34 8.67 -29.90
C ALA A 109 5.04 9.64 -28.75
N THR A 110 5.77 10.74 -28.76
CA THR A 110 5.60 11.92 -27.91
C THR A 110 4.27 12.63 -28.20
N LYS A 111 3.40 12.73 -27.18
CA LYS A 111 2.44 13.84 -26.99
C LYS A 111 2.26 14.08 -25.49
N GLY A 112 2.28 15.37 -25.13
CA GLY A 112 2.50 15.87 -23.79
C GLY A 112 1.30 15.76 -22.85
N GLY A 113 1.65 15.69 -21.56
CA GLY A 113 0.76 15.54 -20.42
C GLY A 113 1.49 14.79 -19.31
N THR A 114 2.58 15.33 -18.78
CA THR A 114 3.28 14.73 -17.64
C THR A 114 2.41 14.94 -16.40
N GLN A 115 1.80 13.86 -15.89
CA GLN A 115 1.08 13.90 -14.62
C GLN A 115 2.02 14.42 -13.53
N ASN A 116 1.57 15.40 -12.75
CA ASN A 116 2.45 16.08 -11.79
C ASN A 116 2.96 15.06 -10.75
N PRO A 117 4.28 14.92 -10.52
CA PRO A 117 4.82 13.97 -9.53
C PRO A 117 4.30 14.20 -8.10
N TRP A 118 3.87 15.41 -7.76
CA TRP A 118 3.21 15.73 -6.50
C TRP A 118 1.76 15.23 -6.43
N ASN A 119 1.04 15.17 -7.57
CA ASN A 119 -0.29 14.56 -7.63
C ASN A 119 -0.21 13.08 -7.26
N LEU A 120 0.76 12.36 -7.80
CA LEU A 120 1.00 10.95 -7.48
C LEU A 120 1.30 10.74 -5.99
N LYS A 121 2.17 11.57 -5.41
CA LYS A 121 2.48 11.50 -3.96
C LYS A 121 1.28 11.86 -3.08
N ALA A 122 0.44 12.81 -3.51
CA ALA A 122 -0.78 13.17 -2.80
C ALA A 122 -1.82 12.03 -2.87
N LEU A 123 -1.95 11.35 -4.01
CA LEU A 123 -2.78 10.16 -4.16
C LEU A 123 -2.32 9.01 -3.26
N GLU A 124 -1.01 8.78 -3.15
CA GLU A 124 -0.45 7.80 -2.22
C GLU A 124 -0.73 8.16 -0.75
N ALA A 125 -0.57 9.42 -0.39
CA ALA A 125 -0.88 9.90 0.95
C ALA A 125 -2.38 9.75 1.29
N LEU A 126 -3.29 9.96 0.33
CA LEU A 126 -4.72 9.66 0.48
C LEU A 126 -4.95 8.17 0.75
N ARG A 127 -4.35 7.26 -0.01
CA ARG A 127 -4.47 5.81 0.26
C ARG A 127 -3.99 5.47 1.67
N ASN A 128 -2.86 6.01 2.11
CA ASN A 128 -2.36 5.83 3.47
C ASN A 128 -3.38 6.30 4.52
N ILE A 129 -4.00 7.48 4.35
CA ILE A 129 -5.07 7.95 5.24
C ILE A 129 -6.22 6.94 5.31
N GLN A 130 -6.67 6.39 4.18
CA GLN A 130 -7.75 5.40 4.15
C GLN A 130 -7.41 4.17 4.98
N PHE A 131 -6.19 3.63 4.84
CA PHE A 131 -5.71 2.54 5.67
C PHE A 131 -5.70 2.90 7.17
N LYS A 132 -5.28 4.11 7.53
CA LYS A 132 -5.29 4.56 8.94
C LYS A 132 -6.70 4.73 9.48
N ILE A 133 -7.67 5.20 8.67
CA ILE A 133 -9.08 5.27 9.04
C ILE A 133 -9.62 3.87 9.35
N VAL A 134 -9.41 2.89 8.46
CA VAL A 134 -9.86 1.51 8.67
C VAL A 134 -9.22 0.89 9.91
N GLY A 135 -7.91 1.03 10.07
CA GLY A 135 -7.20 0.55 11.27
C GLY A 135 -7.75 1.16 12.56
N ARG A 136 -8.13 2.44 12.53
CA ARG A 136 -8.69 3.14 13.68
C ARG A 136 -10.13 2.72 14.00
N ILE A 137 -10.95 2.45 12.99
CA ILE A 137 -12.29 1.86 13.17
C ILE A 137 -12.18 0.49 13.84
N ASN A 138 -11.27 -0.36 13.37
CA ASN A 138 -11.04 -1.69 13.95
C ASN A 138 -10.55 -1.60 15.40
N PHE A 139 -9.70 -0.63 15.73
CA PHE A 139 -9.32 -0.36 17.12
C PHE A 139 -10.56 -0.08 17.99
N PHE A 140 -11.45 0.82 17.57
CA PHE A 140 -12.63 1.17 18.39
C PHE A 140 -13.59 -0.01 18.53
N ARG A 141 -13.76 -0.79 17.46
CA ARG A 141 -14.53 -2.04 17.50
C ARG A 141 -13.94 -3.03 18.50
N GLY A 142 -12.62 -3.15 18.57
CA GLY A 142 -11.92 -3.96 19.58
C GLY A 142 -12.15 -3.49 21.02
N GLN A 143 -12.54 -2.23 21.22
CA GLN A 143 -12.97 -1.67 22.52
C GLN A 143 -14.48 -1.76 22.75
N GLY A 144 -15.22 -2.47 21.89
CA GLY A 144 -16.68 -2.59 21.97
C GLY A 144 -17.43 -1.35 21.47
N ILE A 145 -16.78 -0.44 20.76
CA ILE A 145 -17.39 0.77 20.21
C ILE A 145 -17.49 0.62 18.68
N ASP A 146 -18.70 0.39 18.17
CA ASP A 146 -18.92 0.33 16.73
C ASP A 146 -19.19 1.71 16.13
N VAL A 147 -18.11 2.42 15.81
CA VAL A 147 -18.18 3.75 15.21
C VAL A 147 -18.84 3.77 13.84
N VAL A 148 -18.95 2.64 13.12
CA VAL A 148 -19.57 2.59 11.79
C VAL A 148 -21.09 2.76 11.88
N GLN A 149 -21.68 2.30 12.98
CA GLN A 149 -23.11 2.43 13.27
C GLN A 149 -23.45 3.74 13.98
N ASP A 150 -22.45 4.53 14.38
CA ASP A 150 -22.67 5.83 15.02
C ASP A 150 -23.22 6.83 13.98
N PRO A 151 -24.41 7.43 14.20
CA PRO A 151 -24.97 8.44 13.30
C PRO A 151 -24.01 9.60 13.03
N ALA A 152 -23.24 10.04 14.02
CA ALA A 152 -22.30 11.14 13.84
C ALA A 152 -21.16 10.78 12.89
N TYR A 153 -20.74 9.51 12.87
CA TYR A 153 -19.75 9.03 11.89
C TYR A 153 -20.35 8.92 10.49
N GLN A 154 -21.61 8.47 10.38
CA GLN A 154 -22.31 8.39 9.10
C GLN A 154 -22.49 9.78 8.47
N ASP A 155 -22.85 10.78 9.27
CA ASP A 155 -22.92 12.18 8.82
C ASP A 155 -21.54 12.67 8.31
N ILE A 156 -20.47 12.42 9.08
CA ILE A 156 -19.11 12.77 8.66
C ILE A 156 -18.71 12.07 7.37
N ARG A 157 -19.07 10.79 7.19
CA ARG A 157 -18.77 10.02 5.97
C ARG A 157 -19.51 10.57 4.76
N ALA A 158 -20.78 10.95 4.93
CA ALA A 158 -21.57 11.55 3.86
C ALA A 158 -20.97 12.87 3.35
N GLU A 159 -20.24 13.61 4.20
CA GLU A 159 -19.48 14.81 3.79
C GLU A 159 -18.09 14.47 3.25
N LEU A 160 -17.37 13.54 3.89
CA LEU A 160 -15.99 13.18 3.54
C LEU A 160 -15.92 12.48 2.17
N ASP A 161 -16.82 11.56 1.87
CA ASP A 161 -16.74 10.73 0.66
C ASP A 161 -16.80 11.57 -0.63
N PRO A 162 -17.75 12.51 -0.79
CA PRO A 162 -17.75 13.40 -1.95
C PRO A 162 -16.51 14.29 -2.06
N ALA A 163 -16.01 14.82 -0.93
CA ALA A 163 -14.82 15.67 -0.91
C ALA A 163 -13.56 14.87 -1.28
N TRP A 164 -13.47 13.63 -0.81
CA TRP A 164 -12.40 12.69 -1.13
C TRP A 164 -12.38 12.34 -2.60
N ASP A 165 -13.53 11.93 -3.15
CA ASP A 165 -13.65 11.56 -4.55
C ASP A 165 -13.33 12.73 -5.47
N ALA A 166 -13.86 13.92 -5.18
CA ALA A 166 -13.57 15.13 -5.97
C ALA A 166 -12.07 15.47 -5.97
N TYR A 167 -11.40 15.40 -4.81
CA TYR A 167 -9.97 15.70 -4.71
C TYR A 167 -9.13 14.62 -5.41
N ARG A 168 -9.43 13.33 -5.19
CA ARG A 168 -8.76 12.21 -5.85
C ARG A 168 -8.89 12.31 -7.36
N THR A 169 -10.11 12.44 -7.87
CA THR A 169 -10.38 12.52 -9.31
C THR A 169 -9.71 13.73 -9.96
N GLY A 170 -9.64 14.88 -9.28
CA GLY A 170 -8.92 16.02 -9.84
C GLY A 170 -7.40 15.84 -9.87
N LEU A 171 -6.81 15.13 -8.89
CA LEU A 171 -5.39 14.77 -8.94
C LEU A 171 -5.10 13.71 -10.01
N GLU A 172 -6.00 12.74 -10.21
CA GLU A 172 -5.89 11.70 -11.24
C GLU A 172 -5.98 12.29 -12.65
N ASN A 173 -6.85 13.28 -12.85
CA ASN A 173 -7.07 13.92 -14.15
C ASN A 173 -6.21 15.17 -14.37
N ASP A 174 -5.27 15.47 -13.47
CA ASP A 174 -4.44 16.69 -13.45
C ASP A 174 -5.24 18.01 -13.52
N THR A 175 -6.52 18.01 -13.16
CA THR A 175 -7.32 19.24 -13.01
C THR A 175 -7.02 19.94 -11.69
N LEU A 176 -6.49 19.20 -10.71
CA LEU A 176 -5.88 19.70 -9.49
C LEU A 176 -4.37 19.51 -9.55
N THR A 177 -3.64 20.48 -9.01
CA THR A 177 -2.19 20.39 -8.86
C THR A 177 -1.83 20.43 -7.37
N ALA A 178 -1.38 19.29 -6.86
CA ALA A 178 -0.79 19.18 -5.54
C ALA A 178 0.66 19.68 -5.54
N ASP A 179 1.12 20.07 -4.35
CA ASP A 179 2.49 20.42 -4.08
C ASP A 179 3.07 19.63 -2.90
N ASN A 180 4.30 19.96 -2.51
CA ASN A 180 4.95 19.32 -1.37
C ASN A 180 4.23 19.59 -0.03
N THR A 181 3.61 20.75 0.13
CA THR A 181 2.83 21.09 1.33
C THR A 181 1.63 20.17 1.45
N ASP A 182 0.96 19.91 0.33
CA ASP A 182 -0.22 19.04 0.31
C ASP A 182 0.13 17.62 0.76
N VAL A 183 1.23 17.07 0.26
CA VAL A 183 1.73 15.74 0.63
C VAL A 183 2.07 15.67 2.12
N ILE A 184 2.76 16.68 2.66
CA ILE A 184 3.11 16.75 4.08
C ILE A 184 1.84 16.79 4.94
N LEU A 185 0.85 17.59 4.58
CA LEU A 185 -0.39 17.73 5.35
C LEU A 185 -1.22 16.43 5.32
N LEU A 186 -1.32 15.76 4.17
CA LEU A 186 -1.99 14.48 4.04
C LEU A 186 -1.33 13.40 4.91
N ASN A 187 0.00 13.30 4.89
CA ASN A 187 0.71 12.35 5.75
C ASN A 187 0.51 12.66 7.24
N LYS A 188 0.49 13.94 7.64
CA LYS A 188 0.17 14.32 9.02
C LYS A 188 -1.25 13.96 9.43
N PHE A 189 -2.22 14.03 8.51
CA PHE A 189 -3.56 13.53 8.79
C PHE A 189 -3.55 12.02 9.02
N ALA A 190 -2.81 11.24 8.22
CA ALA A 190 -2.68 9.80 8.42
C ALA A 190 -2.11 9.46 9.81
N GLU A 191 -1.02 10.12 10.20
CA GLU A 191 -0.38 9.96 11.50
C GLU A 191 -1.33 10.32 12.66
N ALA A 192 -1.99 11.48 12.57
CA ALA A 192 -2.91 11.95 13.60
C ALA A 192 -4.13 11.02 13.75
N ILE A 193 -4.67 10.51 12.64
CA ILE A 193 -5.77 9.54 12.64
C ILE A 193 -5.32 8.26 13.33
N ALA A 194 -4.16 7.71 12.97
CA ALA A 194 -3.62 6.51 13.59
C ALA A 194 -3.42 6.66 15.11
N ALA A 195 -2.95 7.83 15.55
CA ALA A 195 -2.70 8.14 16.96
C ALA A 195 -3.96 8.49 17.77
N SER A 196 -5.10 8.72 17.13
CA SER A 196 -6.31 9.23 17.81
C SER A 196 -6.95 8.18 18.72
N THR A 197 -6.78 8.28 20.04
CA THR A 197 -7.27 7.25 20.98
C THR A 197 -8.74 7.36 21.36
N ALA A 198 -9.37 8.51 21.11
CA ALA A 198 -10.75 8.81 21.51
C ALA A 198 -11.64 9.10 20.28
N VAL A 199 -12.88 8.59 20.30
CA VAL A 199 -13.85 8.77 19.21
C VAL A 199 -14.08 10.24 18.84
N PRO A 200 -14.29 11.18 19.79
CA PRO A 200 -14.48 12.59 19.42
C PRO A 200 -13.27 13.21 18.72
N ALA A 201 -12.05 12.81 19.11
CA ALA A 201 -10.81 13.30 18.48
C ALA A 201 -10.66 12.74 17.06
N PHE A 202 -10.98 11.45 16.86
CA PHE A 202 -11.03 10.84 15.54
C PHE A 202 -12.02 11.55 14.60
N TYR A 203 -13.25 11.83 15.08
CA TYR A 203 -14.26 12.55 14.31
C TYR A 203 -13.82 13.96 13.93
N GLU A 204 -13.19 14.70 14.84
CA GLU A 204 -12.68 16.04 14.53
C GLU A 204 -11.57 16.01 13.46
N LEU A 205 -10.71 14.98 13.47
CA LEU A 205 -9.68 14.82 12.44
C LEU A 205 -10.30 14.54 11.05
N LEU A 206 -11.34 13.70 10.97
CA LEU A 206 -12.05 13.45 9.72
C LEU A 206 -12.73 14.71 9.17
N ARG A 207 -13.35 15.53 10.04
CA ARG A 207 -13.93 16.82 9.63
C ARG A 207 -12.88 17.83 9.19
N LYS A 208 -11.70 17.84 9.81
CA LYS A 208 -10.58 18.69 9.39
C LYS A 208 -10.03 18.26 8.04
N LEU A 209 -9.91 16.95 7.82
CA LEU A 209 -9.51 16.39 6.54
C LEU A 209 -10.52 16.76 5.44
N THR A 210 -11.82 16.56 5.69
CA THR A 210 -12.90 16.93 4.76
C THR A 210 -12.78 18.39 4.31
N ARG A 211 -12.72 19.32 5.26
CA ARG A 211 -12.55 20.76 4.98
C ARG A 211 -11.28 21.07 4.20
N TYR A 212 -10.19 20.36 4.48
CA TYR A 212 -8.93 20.53 3.76
C TYR A 212 -9.07 20.10 2.29
N LEU A 213 -9.68 18.93 2.03
CA LEU A 213 -9.89 18.41 0.68
C LEU A 213 -10.83 19.33 -0.12
N GLU A 214 -11.95 19.75 0.47
CA GLU A 214 -12.89 20.69 -0.14
C GLU A 214 -12.25 22.03 -0.49
N LYS A 215 -11.40 22.56 0.40
CA LYS A 215 -10.70 23.82 0.13
C LYS A 215 -9.77 23.68 -1.07
N ARG A 216 -9.07 22.55 -1.18
CA ARG A 216 -8.14 22.33 -2.28
C ARG A 216 -8.86 22.13 -3.61
N THR A 217 -9.99 21.42 -3.62
CA THR A 217 -10.82 21.23 -4.83
C THR A 217 -11.47 22.53 -5.31
N GLN A 218 -11.80 23.46 -4.42
CA GLN A 218 -12.36 24.77 -4.78
C GLN A 218 -11.33 25.79 -5.30
N THR A 219 -10.03 25.56 -5.02
CA THR A 219 -8.95 26.48 -5.42
C THR A 219 -8.27 26.14 -6.75
N ALA A 220 -8.77 25.15 -7.48
CA ALA A 220 -8.27 24.74 -8.80
C ALA A 220 -9.13 25.21 -9.96
#